data_AF-A0A147HS40-F1
#
_entry.id   AF-A0A147HS40-F1
#
_cell.length_a   1.000
_cell.length_b   1.000
_cell.length_c   1.000
_cell.angle_alpha   90.00
_cell.angle_beta   90.00
_cell.angle_gamma   90.00
#
_symmetry.space_group_name_H-M   'P 1'
#
loop_
_entity.id
_entity.type
_entity.pdbx_description
1 polymer ?
#
loop_
_entity_poly.entity_id
_entity_poly.type
_entity_poly.pdbx_seq_one_letter_code
_entity_poly.pdbx_strand_id
1 'polypeptide(L)'
;MAATAALASDAKPEPSLPITMSHVLPDACTMTVSGQSFALPKNDAAALAALQDLRRTWATASIGSAADIPYRCTAAVLLIAQQAGFDRIGFVGLPTPKPSPRRPSKSERLRPR
;
A
#
# COMPACT_ATOMS: atom_id res chain seq x y z
N MET A 1 2.29 -43.85 12.14
CA MET A 1 1.76 -42.55 11.68
C MET A 1 2.85 -41.51 11.86
N ALA A 2 3.46 -41.04 10.77
CA ALA A 2 4.53 -40.04 10.83
C ALA A 2 3.90 -38.64 10.76
N ALA A 3 4.08 -37.85 11.81
CA ALA A 3 3.78 -36.42 11.79
C ALA A 3 4.98 -35.70 11.15
N THR A 4 4.85 -35.30 9.90
CA THR A 4 5.78 -34.34 9.28
C THR A 4 5.45 -32.96 9.82
N ALA A 5 6.15 -32.57 10.88
CA ALA A 5 6.18 -31.18 11.33
C ALA A 5 6.76 -30.33 10.20
N ALA A 6 5.95 -29.42 9.65
CA ALA A 6 6.41 -28.43 8.70
C ALA A 6 7.46 -27.56 9.39
N LEU A 7 8.70 -27.61 8.89
CA LEU A 7 9.76 -26.70 9.27
C LEU A 7 9.29 -25.28 8.94
N ALA A 8 8.96 -24.50 9.97
CA ALA A 8 8.82 -23.07 9.85
C ALA A 8 10.19 -22.56 9.39
N SER A 9 10.26 -22.12 8.13
CA SER A 9 11.51 -21.67 7.53
C SER A 9 11.98 -20.41 8.27
N ASP A 10 13.11 -20.50 8.98
CA ASP A 10 13.88 -19.38 9.55
C ASP A 10 14.51 -18.49 8.46
N ALA A 11 13.90 -18.43 7.27
CA ALA A 11 14.34 -17.57 6.19
C ALA A 11 14.18 -16.12 6.62
N LYS A 12 15.31 -15.44 6.82
CA LYS A 12 15.35 -13.99 7.02
C LYS A 12 14.55 -13.31 5.90
N PRO A 13 13.60 -12.40 6.23
CA PRO A 13 12.83 -11.70 5.21
C PRO A 13 13.77 -11.02 4.23
N GLU A 14 13.59 -11.32 2.95
CA GLU A 14 14.34 -10.66 1.88
C GLU A 14 13.97 -9.16 1.89
N PRO A 15 14.94 -8.25 1.78
CA PRO A 15 14.64 -6.82 1.74
C PRO A 15 13.78 -6.49 0.52
N SER A 16 12.62 -5.88 0.77
CA SER A 16 11.65 -5.50 -0.26
C SER A 16 11.50 -3.99 -0.34
N LEU A 17 11.37 -3.46 -1.56
CA LEU A 17 11.07 -2.05 -1.79
C LEU A 17 9.68 -1.70 -1.23
N PRO A 18 9.58 -0.81 -0.24
CA PRO A 18 8.28 -0.41 0.30
C PRO A 18 7.57 0.55 -0.68
N ILE A 19 6.36 0.17 -1.07
CA ILE A 19 5.44 0.99 -1.85
C ILE A 19 4.21 1.21 -0.98
N THR A 20 3.84 2.45 -0.69
CA THR A 20 2.62 2.78 0.04
C THR A 20 1.61 3.45 -0.88
N MET A 21 0.35 3.44 -0.48
CA MET A 21 -0.70 4.14 -1.20
C MET A 21 -1.58 4.94 -0.26
N SER A 22 -2.18 5.99 -0.80
CA SER A 22 -3.25 6.74 -0.17
C SER A 22 -4.40 6.94 -1.16
N HIS A 23 -5.60 7.11 -0.62
CA HIS A 23 -6.80 7.36 -1.42
C HIS A 23 -7.49 8.63 -0.91
N VAL A 24 -7.69 9.59 -1.81
CA VAL A 24 -8.46 10.80 -1.54
C VAL A 24 -9.74 10.73 -2.37
N LEU A 25 -10.88 10.80 -1.68
CA LEU A 25 -12.19 10.81 -2.31
C LEU A 25 -12.33 12.00 -3.28
N PRO A 26 -13.03 11.83 -4.42
CA PRO A 26 -13.80 10.64 -4.79
C PRO A 26 -12.98 9.50 -5.42
N ASP A 27 -11.90 9.77 -6.16
CA ASP A 27 -11.24 8.72 -6.98
C ASP A 27 -9.73 8.89 -7.17
N ALA A 28 -9.04 9.67 -6.33
CA ALA A 28 -7.60 9.88 -6.48
C ALA A 28 -6.80 8.83 -5.69
N CYS A 29 -6.17 7.88 -6.39
CA CYS A 29 -5.18 6.97 -5.81
C CYS A 29 -3.79 7.61 -5.93
N THR A 30 -3.04 7.70 -4.84
CA THR A 30 -1.63 8.13 -4.88
C THR A 30 -0.73 6.99 -4.46
N MET A 31 0.23 6.64 -5.32
CA MET A 31 1.32 5.70 -5.00
C MET A 31 2.52 6.49 -4.50
N THR A 32 3.14 6.05 -3.40
CA THR A 32 4.37 6.64 -2.86
C THR A 32 5.46 5.58 -2.75
N VAL A 33 6.64 5.88 -3.30
CA VAL A 33 7.81 4.98 -3.29
C VAL A 33 9.08 5.81 -3.26
N SER A 34 10.04 5.45 -2.39
CA SER A 34 11.33 6.16 -2.25
C SER A 34 11.21 7.70 -2.13
N GLY A 35 10.16 8.19 -1.45
CA GLY A 35 9.89 9.62 -1.28
C GLY A 35 9.21 10.32 -2.48
N GLN A 36 9.00 9.63 -3.59
CA GLN A 36 8.27 10.12 -4.75
C GLN A 36 6.80 9.75 -4.66
N SER A 37 5.90 10.61 -5.16
CA SER A 37 4.46 10.35 -5.17
C SER A 37 3.88 10.52 -6.58
N PHE A 38 2.98 9.61 -6.96
CA PHE A 38 2.39 9.53 -8.29
C PHE A 38 0.87 9.41 -8.16
N ALA A 39 0.11 10.30 -8.80
CA ALA A 39 -1.33 10.20 -8.85
C ALA A 39 -1.75 9.25 -9.99
N LEU A 40 -2.42 8.15 -9.66
CA LEU A 40 -2.84 7.13 -10.63
C LEU A 40 -4.32 7.33 -11.01
N PRO A 41 -4.70 7.14 -12.30
CA PRO A 41 -3.86 6.67 -13.41
C PRO A 41 -3.06 7.77 -14.14
N LYS A 42 -3.21 9.03 -13.73
CA LYS A 42 -2.66 10.20 -14.45
C LYS A 42 -1.14 10.13 -14.67
N ASN A 43 -0.42 9.53 -13.73
CA ASN A 43 1.04 9.46 -13.71
C ASN A 43 1.57 8.03 -13.90
N ASP A 44 0.79 7.11 -14.48
CA ASP A 44 1.18 5.69 -14.63
C ASP A 44 2.52 5.50 -15.33
N ALA A 45 2.77 6.20 -16.43
CA ALA A 45 4.04 6.08 -17.17
C ALA A 45 5.24 6.56 -16.33
N ALA A 46 5.07 7.64 -15.55
CA ALA A 46 6.12 8.15 -14.68
C ALA A 46 6.37 7.22 -13.48
N ALA A 47 5.29 6.68 -12.91
CA ALA A 47 5.35 5.66 -11.86
C ALA A 47 6.08 4.40 -12.34
N LEU A 48 5.75 3.91 -13.54
CA LEU A 48 6.40 2.75 -14.15
C LEU A 48 7.90 2.99 -14.35
N ALA A 49 8.27 4.13 -14.94
CA ALA A 49 9.68 4.47 -15.17
C ALA A 49 10.47 4.54 -13.86
N ALA A 50 9.90 5.13 -12.81
CA ALA A 50 10.52 5.17 -11.48
C ALA A 50 10.70 3.77 -10.88
N LEU A 51 9.70 2.90 -11.00
CA LEU A 51 9.79 1.53 -10.51
C LEU A 51 10.79 0.68 -11.31
N GLN A 52 10.91 0.89 -12.63
CA GLN A 52 11.91 0.21 -13.46
C GLN A 52 13.34 0.59 -13.09
N ASP A 53 13.58 1.84 -12.72
CA ASP A 53 14.89 2.27 -12.22
C ASP A 53 15.19 1.60 -10.87
N LEU A 54 14.23 1.63 -9.94
CA LEU A 54 14.36 0.99 -8.62
C LEU A 54 14.51 -0.54 -8.71
N ARG A 55 13.90 -1.18 -9.71
CA ARG A 55 14.01 -2.63 -9.95
C ARG A 55 15.45 -3.09 -10.19
N ARG A 56 16.34 -2.19 -10.65
CA ARG A 56 17.77 -2.48 -10.83
C ARG A 56 18.48 -2.75 -9.50
N THR A 57 17.94 -2.23 -8.40
CA THR A 57 18.49 -2.40 -7.05
C THR A 57 17.66 -3.37 -6.21
N TRP A 58 16.35 -3.42 -6.43
CA TRP A 58 15.41 -4.19 -5.61
C TRP A 58 14.79 -5.34 -6.40
N ALA A 59 14.99 -6.59 -5.99
CA ALA A 59 14.36 -7.75 -6.63
C ALA A 59 12.88 -7.91 -6.27
N THR A 60 12.51 -7.48 -5.07
CA THR A 60 11.17 -7.64 -4.51
C THR A 60 10.57 -6.30 -4.12
N ALA A 61 9.24 -6.20 -4.19
CA ALA A 61 8.47 -5.04 -3.74
C ALA A 61 7.39 -5.45 -2.74
N SER A 62 7.06 -4.56 -1.81
CA SER A 62 5.98 -4.75 -0.83
C SER A 62 4.98 -3.62 -0.92
N ILE A 63 3.74 -3.94 -1.25
CA ILE A 63 2.64 -3.00 -1.40
C ILE A 63 1.89 -2.88 -0.06
N GLY A 64 2.07 -1.75 0.61
CA GLY A 64 1.36 -1.38 1.83
C GLY A 64 0.00 -0.75 1.52
N SER A 65 -1.08 -1.32 2.05
CA SER A 65 -2.45 -0.80 1.88
C SER A 65 -3.23 -0.83 3.19
N ALA A 66 -3.96 0.24 3.49
CA ALA A 66 -4.90 0.30 4.61
C ALA A 66 -6.29 -0.20 4.18
N ALA A 67 -7.10 -0.67 5.13
CA ALA A 67 -8.39 -1.31 4.81
C ALA A 67 -9.45 -0.37 4.20
N ASP A 68 -9.28 0.95 4.34
CA ASP A 68 -10.12 1.99 3.75
C ASP A 68 -9.75 2.33 2.30
N ILE A 69 -8.65 1.78 1.79
CA ILE A 69 -8.18 2.01 0.43
C ILE A 69 -8.91 1.06 -0.53
N PRO A 70 -9.62 1.59 -1.54
CA PRO A 70 -10.31 0.75 -2.52
C PRO A 70 -9.34 -0.18 -3.26
N TYR A 71 -9.76 -1.43 -3.46
CA TYR A 71 -8.94 -2.45 -4.13
C TYR A 71 -8.43 -2.01 -5.52
N ARG A 72 -9.19 -1.19 -6.25
CA ARG A 72 -8.76 -0.60 -7.53
C ARG A 72 -7.42 0.16 -7.43
N CYS A 73 -7.15 0.84 -6.32
CA CYS A 73 -5.87 1.53 -6.10
C CYS A 73 -4.74 0.52 -5.94
N THR A 74 -4.98 -0.52 -5.13
CA THR A 74 -4.01 -1.61 -4.93
C THR A 74 -3.73 -2.38 -6.22
N ALA A 75 -4.77 -2.67 -7.01
CA ALA A 75 -4.67 -3.34 -8.29
C ALA A 75 -3.87 -2.53 -9.32
N ALA A 76 -4.07 -1.22 -9.37
CA ALA A 76 -3.29 -0.33 -10.24
C ALA A 76 -1.79 -0.37 -9.91
N VAL A 77 -1.45 -0.24 -8.62
CA VAL A 77 -0.05 -0.31 -8.16
C VAL A 77 0.57 -1.68 -8.44
N LEU A 78 -0.18 -2.76 -8.20
CA LEU A 78 0.26 -4.12 -8.51
C LEU A 78 0.60 -4.27 -9.99
N LEU A 79 -0.26 -3.80 -10.88
CA LEU A 79 -0.04 -3.87 -12.32
C LEU A 79 1.23 -3.13 -12.74
N ILE A 80 1.44 -1.91 -12.24
CA ILE A 80 2.63 -1.11 -12.54
C ILE A 80 3.89 -1.81 -12.01
N ALA A 81 3.85 -2.39 -10.80
CA ALA A 81 4.98 -3.14 -10.25
C ALA A 81 5.29 -4.41 -11.07
N GLN A 82 4.28 -5.13 -11.56
CA GLN A 82 4.48 -6.27 -12.46
C GLN A 82 5.13 -5.83 -13.77
N GLN A 83 4.65 -4.74 -14.38
CA GLN A 83 5.22 -4.17 -15.59
C GLN A 83 6.65 -3.64 -15.40
N ALA A 84 6.99 -3.19 -14.19
CA ALA A 84 8.35 -2.82 -13.82
C ALA A 84 9.30 -4.01 -13.71
N GLY A 85 8.76 -5.24 -13.60
CA GLY A 85 9.51 -6.48 -13.66
C GLY A 85 10.00 -7.02 -12.31
N PHE A 86 9.40 -6.63 -11.18
CA PHE A 86 9.72 -7.23 -9.87
C PHE A 86 9.48 -8.75 -9.85
N ASP A 87 10.41 -9.52 -9.30
CA ASP A 87 10.32 -10.99 -9.26
C ASP A 87 9.25 -11.46 -8.29
N ARG A 88 9.10 -10.73 -7.18
CA ARG A 88 8.12 -11.01 -6.13
C ARG A 88 7.49 -9.72 -5.65
N ILE A 89 6.18 -9.76 -5.48
CA ILE A 89 5.39 -8.64 -4.97
C ILE A 89 4.60 -9.14 -3.76
N GLY A 90 4.91 -8.59 -2.59
CA GLY A 90 4.21 -8.87 -1.33
C GLY A 90 3.13 -7.81 -1.03
N PHE A 91 2.20 -8.16 -0.15
CA PHE A 91 1.21 -7.24 0.39
C PHE A 91 1.40 -7.08 1.89
N VAL A 92 1.33 -5.85 2.37
CA VAL A 92 1.44 -5.52 3.79
C VAL A 92 0.19 -4.75 4.20
N GLY A 93 -0.55 -5.27 5.18
CA GLY A 93 -1.66 -4.55 5.78
C GLY A 93 -1.15 -3.38 6.61
N LEU A 94 -1.56 -2.16 6.28
CA LEU A 94 -1.27 -0.97 7.06
C LEU A 94 -2.43 -0.68 8.03
N PRO A 95 -2.15 -0.13 9.22
CA PRO A 95 -3.19 0.27 10.15
C PRO A 95 -4.07 1.35 9.50
N THR A 96 -5.38 1.24 9.66
CA THR A 96 -6.30 2.32 9.28
C THR A 96 -6.11 3.51 10.23
N PRO A 97 -6.20 4.75 9.73
CA PRO A 97 -6.25 5.92 10.59
C PRO A 97 -7.43 5.76 11.56
N LYS A 98 -7.18 5.85 12.87
CA LYS A 98 -8.27 5.84 13.85
C LYS A 98 -9.20 7.02 13.54
N PRO A 99 -10.53 6.84 13.46
CA PRO A 99 -11.43 7.96 13.31
C PRO A 99 -11.18 8.94 14.46
N SER A 100 -10.88 10.19 14.13
CA SER A 100 -10.71 11.24 15.13
C SER A 100 -12.00 11.30 15.97
N PRO A 101 -11.91 11.38 17.32
CA PRO A 101 -13.10 11.52 18.15
C PRO A 101 -13.92 12.70 17.63
N ARG A 102 -15.15 12.44 17.18
CA ARG A 102 -16.05 13.48 16.69
C ARG A 102 -16.20 14.51 17.81
N ARG A 103 -15.59 15.69 17.65
CA ARG A 103 -15.79 16.79 18.61
C ARG A 103 -17.29 17.09 18.60
N PRO A 104 -18.00 17.00 19.74
CA PRO A 104 -19.43 17.28 19.76
C PRO A 104 -19.66 18.68 19.21
N SER A 105 -20.55 18.79 18.22
CA SER A 105 -21.02 20.08 17.72
C SER A 105 -21.52 20.91 18.91
N LYS A 106 -21.30 22.24 18.91
CA LYS A 106 -21.85 23.13 19.95
C LYS A 106 -23.37 22.95 20.12
N SER A 107 -24.06 22.57 19.06
CA SER A 107 -25.51 22.32 19.06
C SER A 107 -25.94 21.10 19.87
N GLU A 108 -25.04 20.13 20.09
CA GLU A 108 -25.32 18.91 20.86
C GLU A 108 -25.11 19.12 22.36
N ARG A 109 -24.32 20.15 22.74
CA ARG A 109 -24.10 20.56 24.14
C ARG A 109 -25.26 21.34 24.76
N LEU A 110 -26.18 21.85 23.94
CA LEU A 110 -27.24 22.75 24.37
C LEU A 110 -28.62 22.07 24.48
N ARG A 111 -28.70 20.74 24.35
CA ARG A 111 -29.96 20.03 24.61
C ARG A 111 -30.15 19.85 26.13
N PRO A 112 -31.17 20.46 26.75
CA PRO A 112 -31.52 20.15 28.13
C PRO A 112 -31.98 18.68 28.21
N ARG A 113 -31.58 18.00 29.29
CA ARG A 113 -32.05 16.65 29.62
C ARG A 113 -33.50 16.66 30.04
#